data_AF-A0A7V8LNT8-F1
#
_entry.id   AF-A0A7V8LNT8-F1
#
_cell.length_a   1.000
_cell.length_b   1.000
_cell.length_c   1.000
_cell.angle_alpha   90.00
_cell.angle_beta   90.00
_cell.angle_gamma   90.00
#
_symmetry.space_group_name_H-M   'P 1'
#
loop_
_entity.id
_entity.type
_entity.pdbx_description
1 polymer ?
#
loop_
_entity_poly.entity_id
_entity_poly.type
_entity_poly.pdbx_seq_one_letter_code
_entity_poly.pdbx_strand_id
1 'polypeptide(L)'
;MSYDVYFVRQHPPEDFEDVPENEHPLKESPELRSRLVADMNAPDIFEGADGKWELTDSVTTAQVNYAPDGVGMGVSYGAATPGEFDTRIDHLMRLAKIVEEETGLTAWDPQSEKAFSEVTPEESRQAFGQFESVRGDIENRHGAAKEPAEDSEEVTSEEDSEDDSTSDDSGSGMLREVGVLLLIALVLYCITQNFIARPYLIPSESMEPTLHGCRGCTGDRIMVDKVVFRLTDPQPGEVVVFKGPPEWNGNYRSIRSSNTAVRYVQNALSFIGVVPPDENDLVKRVIATGGQTVECRPATGLTVNGKKLNEPYLDPETIGPNIDGCWGFPFGPITVPEGKLWMMGDNRTHSGDSRAHCQSRDRDAGLDVDIERKIYCTGDPNIGTVPVANVIGKARFIAWPPGRWGAVKTVNPQT
;
A
#
# COMPACT_ATOMS: atom_id res chain seq x y z
N MET A 1 -3.66 10.12 -3.17
CA MET A 1 -4.06 10.51 -4.53
C MET A 1 -3.08 11.58 -5.03
N SER A 2 -2.70 11.55 -6.30
CA SER A 2 -1.74 12.46 -6.94
C SER A 2 -2.31 13.06 -8.22
N TYR A 3 -1.82 14.25 -8.60
CA TYR A 3 -2.03 14.83 -9.93
C TYR A 3 -0.90 14.34 -10.81
N ASP A 4 -1.22 13.52 -11.80
CA ASP A 4 -0.21 12.88 -12.64
C ASP A 4 -0.26 13.47 -14.05
N VAL A 5 0.92 13.81 -14.57
CA VAL A 5 1.16 14.32 -15.93
C VAL A 5 2.06 13.31 -16.65
N TYR A 6 1.63 12.92 -17.85
CA TYR A 6 2.36 11.96 -18.68
C TYR A 6 3.05 12.67 -19.84
N PHE A 7 4.13 12.10 -20.36
CA PHE A 7 4.85 12.66 -21.51
C PHE A 7 4.76 11.71 -22.71
N VAL A 8 4.20 12.19 -23.81
CA VAL A 8 3.89 11.40 -25.02
C VAL A 8 4.53 12.00 -26.27
N ARG A 9 4.81 11.17 -27.28
CA ARG A 9 5.45 11.58 -28.55
C ARG A 9 4.51 12.25 -29.55
N GLN A 10 3.23 11.88 -29.53
CA GLN A 10 2.15 12.41 -30.38
C GLN A 10 0.84 12.41 -29.58
N HIS A 11 -0.17 13.17 -30.03
CA HIS A 11 -1.51 13.14 -29.46
C HIS A 11 -1.98 11.67 -29.34
N PRO A 12 -2.50 11.22 -28.17
CA PRO A 12 -3.08 9.89 -28.08
C PRO A 12 -4.20 9.74 -29.12
N PRO A 13 -4.33 8.60 -29.82
CA PRO A 13 -5.44 8.40 -30.76
C PRO A 13 -6.80 8.69 -30.11
N GLU A 14 -7.79 9.18 -30.87
CA GLU A 14 -9.14 9.60 -30.38
C GLU A 14 -9.96 8.49 -29.69
N ASP A 15 -9.39 7.29 -29.59
CA ASP A 15 -9.97 6.04 -29.13
C ASP A 15 -8.98 5.21 -28.26
N PHE A 16 -7.95 5.86 -27.72
CA PHE A 16 -6.93 5.25 -26.85
C PHE A 16 -7.20 5.59 -25.37
N GLU A 17 -7.88 4.69 -24.63
CA GLU A 17 -8.20 4.89 -23.20
C GLU A 17 -7.00 4.69 -22.25
N ASP A 18 -5.87 4.17 -22.74
CA ASP A 18 -4.65 3.95 -21.96
C ASP A 18 -3.51 4.83 -22.49
N VAL A 19 -3.29 5.99 -21.86
CA VAL A 19 -2.05 6.77 -22.07
C VAL A 19 -0.87 5.86 -21.71
N PRO A 20 0.08 5.59 -22.61
CA PRO A 20 1.12 4.60 -22.37
C PRO A 20 1.93 4.93 -21.11
N GLU A 21 2.07 3.94 -20.22
CA GLU A 21 2.99 4.00 -19.08
C GLU A 21 4.42 4.15 -19.62
N ASN A 22 4.90 5.40 -19.64
CA ASN A 22 6.28 5.78 -19.91
C ASN A 22 6.71 5.49 -21.36
N GLU A 23 6.72 6.54 -22.20
CA GLU A 23 7.34 6.47 -23.52
C GLU A 23 8.80 6.95 -23.47
N HIS A 24 9.69 6.20 -24.11
CA HIS A 24 11.12 6.52 -24.19
C HIS A 24 11.35 7.97 -24.67
N PRO A 25 12.23 8.76 -24.01
CA PRO A 25 12.56 10.11 -24.44
C PRO A 25 12.96 10.16 -25.93
N LEU A 26 12.43 11.12 -26.70
CA LEU A 26 12.80 11.27 -28.12
C LEU A 26 14.25 11.74 -28.26
N LYS A 27 14.71 12.56 -27.33
CA LYS A 27 16.07 13.07 -27.23
C LYS A 27 16.66 12.69 -25.88
N GLU A 28 17.83 12.06 -25.90
CA GLU A 28 18.66 11.94 -24.70
C GLU A 28 19.22 13.32 -24.34
N SER A 29 18.95 13.78 -23.11
CA SER A 29 19.44 15.05 -22.59
C SER A 29 20.20 14.82 -21.28
N PRO A 30 21.54 14.88 -21.29
CA PRO A 30 22.33 14.83 -20.06
C PRO A 30 22.10 16.07 -19.17
N GLU A 31 21.60 17.17 -19.74
CA GLU A 31 21.31 18.41 -19.02
C GLU A 31 19.96 18.38 -18.30
N LEU A 32 19.02 17.51 -18.69
CA LEU A 32 17.65 17.43 -18.13
C LEU A 32 17.64 17.43 -16.61
N ARG A 33 18.41 16.52 -16.00
CA ARG A 33 18.49 16.40 -14.54
C ARG A 33 18.99 17.69 -13.89
N SER A 34 20.04 18.29 -14.46
CA SER A 34 20.64 19.52 -13.91
C SER A 34 19.70 20.73 -14.03
N ARG A 35 18.91 20.82 -15.11
CA ARG A 35 17.92 21.90 -15.29
C ARG A 35 16.75 21.77 -14.33
N LEU A 36 16.26 20.54 -14.11
CA LEU A 36 15.17 20.29 -13.15
C LEU A 36 15.60 20.59 -11.71
N VAL A 37 16.80 20.14 -11.31
CA VAL A 37 17.37 20.44 -9.98
C VAL A 37 17.52 21.95 -9.77
N ALA A 38 17.83 22.72 -10.81
CA ALA A 38 17.99 24.17 -10.71
C ALA A 38 16.65 24.94 -10.59
N ASP A 39 15.54 24.39 -11.10
CA ASP A 39 14.21 25.02 -11.01
C ASP A 39 13.48 24.65 -9.70
N MET A 40 13.81 23.50 -9.11
CA MET A 40 13.26 23.05 -7.83
C MET A 40 13.75 23.88 -6.65
N ASN A 41 12.86 24.14 -5.69
CA ASN A 41 13.14 24.93 -4.48
C ASN A 41 14.03 24.16 -3.50
N ALA A 42 13.73 22.88 -3.28
CA ALA A 42 14.47 22.00 -2.37
C ALA A 42 14.47 20.55 -2.93
N PRO A 43 15.32 20.27 -3.92
CA PRO A 43 15.34 18.98 -4.62
C PRO A 43 15.99 17.88 -3.78
N ASP A 44 15.22 16.82 -3.54
CA ASP A 44 15.70 15.52 -3.07
C ASP A 44 15.87 14.58 -4.26
N ILE A 45 17.05 13.95 -4.36
CA ILE A 45 17.42 13.13 -5.50
C ILE A 45 17.59 11.67 -5.09
N PHE A 46 16.87 10.78 -5.78
CA PHE A 46 17.03 9.34 -5.66
C PHE A 46 17.54 8.78 -6.98
N GLU A 47 18.67 8.07 -6.96
CA GLU A 47 19.31 7.54 -8.16
C GLU A 47 19.43 6.02 -8.08
N GLY A 48 18.87 5.34 -9.08
CA GLY A 48 18.97 3.90 -9.27
C GLY A 48 20.22 3.52 -10.06
N ALA A 49 20.71 2.30 -9.86
CA ALA A 49 21.90 1.78 -10.56
C ALA A 49 21.67 1.49 -12.06
N ASP A 50 20.44 1.65 -12.55
CA ASP A 50 19.97 1.38 -13.91
C ASP A 50 19.80 2.67 -14.75
N GLY A 51 20.32 3.80 -14.28
CA GLY A 51 20.20 5.11 -14.95
C GLY A 51 18.84 5.78 -14.74
N LYS A 52 17.96 5.20 -13.92
CA LYS A 52 16.72 5.81 -13.46
C LYS A 52 17.01 6.77 -12.32
N TRP A 53 16.32 7.89 -12.30
CA TRP A 53 16.39 8.82 -11.18
C TRP A 53 15.03 9.46 -10.94
N GLU A 54 14.82 9.85 -9.70
CA GLU A 54 13.63 10.54 -9.23
C GLU A 54 14.07 11.82 -8.53
N LEU A 55 13.40 12.91 -8.85
CA LEU A 55 13.55 14.20 -8.19
C LEU A 55 12.25 14.55 -7.48
N THR A 56 12.32 14.85 -6.20
CA THR A 56 11.18 15.37 -5.43
C THR A 56 11.52 16.74 -4.88
N ASP A 57 10.68 17.73 -5.14
CA ASP A 57 10.75 19.02 -4.45
C ASP A 57 10.03 18.92 -3.10
N SER A 58 10.77 19.02 -2.00
CA SER A 58 10.22 18.84 -0.64
C SER A 58 9.30 19.98 -0.18
N VAL A 59 9.29 21.13 -0.87
CA VAL A 59 8.42 22.27 -0.55
C VAL A 59 7.05 22.13 -1.23
N THR A 60 7.07 21.78 -2.51
CA THR A 60 5.86 21.72 -3.35
C THR A 60 5.33 20.30 -3.52
N THR A 61 6.10 19.29 -3.11
CA THR A 61 5.84 17.85 -3.30
C THR A 61 5.76 17.44 -4.77
N ALA A 62 6.27 18.27 -5.68
CA ALA A 62 6.35 17.96 -7.10
C ALA A 62 7.44 16.92 -7.34
N GLN A 63 7.10 15.87 -8.08
CA GLN A 63 7.96 14.74 -8.33
C GLN A 63 8.14 14.56 -9.84
N VAL A 64 9.39 14.38 -10.28
CA VAL A 64 9.74 13.99 -11.64
C VAL A 64 10.42 12.63 -11.58
N ASN A 65 9.85 11.66 -12.26
CA ASN A 65 10.36 10.31 -12.39
C ASN A 65 10.95 10.15 -13.79
N TYR A 66 12.27 9.97 -13.89
CA TYR A 66 12.95 9.69 -15.14
C TYR A 66 13.38 8.24 -15.19
N ALA A 67 13.07 7.60 -16.31
CA ALA A 67 13.60 6.31 -16.67
C ALA A 67 14.03 6.26 -18.14
N PRO A 68 14.94 5.35 -18.52
CA PRO A 68 15.30 5.16 -19.93
C PRO A 68 14.09 4.90 -20.83
N ASP A 69 13.05 4.29 -20.27
CA ASP A 69 11.75 3.98 -20.89
C ASP A 69 10.71 5.08 -20.79
N GLY A 70 10.94 6.17 -20.07
CA GLY A 70 10.11 7.37 -20.17
C GLY A 70 10.17 8.31 -18.99
N VAL A 71 9.42 9.40 -19.08
CA VAL A 71 9.35 10.43 -18.04
C VAL A 71 7.91 10.56 -17.56
N GLY A 72 7.73 10.60 -16.24
CA GLY A 72 6.45 10.86 -15.60
C GLY A 72 6.62 11.95 -14.55
N MET A 73 5.54 12.67 -14.26
CA MET A 73 5.59 13.76 -13.28
C MET A 73 4.28 13.84 -12.50
N GLY A 74 4.33 14.27 -11.24
CA GLY A 74 3.11 14.50 -10.49
C GLY A 74 3.27 15.20 -9.15
N VAL A 75 2.16 15.46 -8.46
CA VAL A 75 2.12 16.12 -7.14
C VAL A 75 1.17 15.36 -6.22
N SER A 76 1.55 15.13 -4.96
CA SER A 76 0.69 14.47 -3.96
C SER A 76 -0.36 15.40 -3.36
N TYR A 77 -1.62 14.97 -3.27
CA TYR A 77 -2.74 15.77 -2.73
C TYR A 77 -2.75 15.89 -1.20
N GLY A 78 -2.01 15.05 -0.47
CA GLY A 78 -2.11 14.93 0.99
C GLY A 78 -1.48 16.07 1.82
N ALA A 79 -0.86 17.06 1.18
CA ALA A 79 0.04 18.00 1.85
C ALA A 79 -0.25 19.50 1.62
N ALA A 80 -1.37 19.89 0.98
CA ALA A 80 -1.60 21.28 0.57
C ALA A 80 -2.81 21.93 1.24
N THR A 81 -2.72 23.23 1.56
CA THR A 81 -3.88 24.11 1.79
C THR A 81 -4.31 24.77 0.46
N PRO A 82 -5.57 25.22 0.28
CA PRO A 82 -6.05 25.78 -0.99
C PRO A 82 -5.21 26.92 -1.57
N GLY A 83 -4.53 27.71 -0.71
CA GLY A 83 -3.66 28.81 -1.14
C GLY A 83 -2.29 28.37 -1.68
N GLU A 84 -1.88 27.12 -1.45
CA GLU A 84 -0.60 26.57 -1.95
C GLU A 84 -0.77 25.84 -3.28
N PHE A 85 -2.00 25.62 -3.72
CA PHE A 85 -2.31 24.81 -4.90
C PHE A 85 -1.82 25.45 -6.20
N ASP A 86 -2.19 26.71 -6.44
CA ASP A 86 -1.81 27.44 -7.65
C ASP A 86 -0.28 27.50 -7.79
N THR A 87 0.43 27.70 -6.69
CA THR A 87 1.90 27.72 -6.67
C THR A 87 2.52 26.37 -7.03
N ARG A 88 1.87 25.26 -6.67
CA ARG A 88 2.33 23.89 -6.99
C ARG A 88 2.02 23.51 -8.43
N ILE A 89 0.85 23.88 -8.96
CA ILE A 89 0.53 23.68 -10.38
C ILE A 89 1.41 24.55 -11.26
N ASP A 90 1.65 25.81 -10.89
CA ASP A 90 2.59 26.67 -11.60
C ASP A 90 4.00 26.07 -11.60
N HIS A 91 4.42 25.46 -10.48
CA HIS A 91 5.69 24.75 -10.41
C HIS A 91 5.71 23.49 -11.29
N LEU A 92 4.64 22.71 -11.27
CA LEU A 92 4.47 21.53 -12.11
C LEU A 92 4.53 21.88 -13.61
N MET A 93 3.88 22.97 -14.01
CA MET A 93 3.89 23.49 -15.38
C MET A 93 5.29 23.94 -15.82
N ARG A 94 6.08 24.56 -14.93
CA ARG A 94 7.48 24.91 -15.23
C ARG A 94 8.35 23.68 -15.44
N LEU A 95 8.23 22.68 -14.57
CA LEU A 95 8.97 21.42 -14.68
C LEU A 95 8.56 20.64 -15.93
N ALA A 96 7.27 20.58 -16.27
CA ALA A 96 6.79 19.99 -17.51
C ALA A 96 7.47 20.60 -18.73
N LYS A 97 7.50 21.94 -18.80
CA LYS A 97 8.12 22.64 -19.92
C LYS A 97 9.61 22.32 -20.07
N ILE A 98 10.35 22.18 -18.97
CA ILE A 98 11.76 21.77 -19.00
C ILE A 98 11.89 20.36 -19.61
N VAL A 99 11.02 19.42 -19.21
CA VAL A 99 11.01 18.06 -19.77
C VAL A 99 10.67 18.09 -21.27
N GLU A 100 9.67 18.86 -21.69
CA GLU A 100 9.30 18.99 -23.12
C GLU A 100 10.45 19.57 -23.95
N GLU A 101 11.11 20.63 -23.49
CA GLU A 101 12.24 21.27 -24.17
C GLU A 101 13.45 20.33 -24.33
N GLU A 102 13.74 19.54 -23.30
CA GLU A 102 14.92 18.68 -23.25
C GLU A 102 14.72 17.32 -23.92
N THR A 103 13.51 16.76 -23.81
CA THR A 103 13.19 15.42 -24.33
C THR A 103 12.48 15.44 -25.67
N GLY A 104 11.82 16.55 -26.04
CA GLY A 104 10.95 16.68 -27.22
C GLY A 104 9.58 16.03 -27.07
N LEU A 105 9.23 15.48 -25.91
CA LEU A 105 7.91 14.93 -25.61
C LEU A 105 6.90 16.06 -25.36
N THR A 106 5.60 15.75 -25.41
CA THR A 106 4.50 16.64 -25.04
C THR A 106 3.89 16.18 -23.73
N ALA A 107 3.74 17.10 -22.78
CA ALA A 107 3.06 16.85 -21.52
C ALA A 107 1.55 16.73 -21.77
N TRP A 108 0.96 15.65 -21.30
CA TRP A 108 -0.45 15.31 -21.42
C TRP A 108 -1.08 15.17 -20.06
N ASP A 109 -2.25 15.79 -19.92
CA ASP A 109 -3.06 15.77 -18.72
C ASP A 109 -4.21 14.77 -18.92
N PRO A 110 -4.14 13.61 -18.24
CA PRO A 110 -5.15 12.56 -18.39
C PRO A 110 -6.48 12.92 -17.70
N GLN A 111 -6.50 13.88 -16.77
CA GLN A 111 -7.73 14.30 -16.08
C GLN A 111 -8.55 15.30 -16.90
N SER A 112 -7.92 16.04 -17.80
CA SER A 112 -8.56 17.02 -18.69
C SER A 112 -8.59 16.60 -20.16
N GLU A 113 -7.94 15.49 -20.50
CA GLU A 113 -7.78 14.96 -21.87
C GLU A 113 -7.21 15.99 -22.85
N LYS A 114 -6.24 16.78 -22.39
CA LYS A 114 -5.59 17.85 -23.18
C LYS A 114 -4.09 17.85 -22.99
N ALA A 115 -3.40 18.56 -23.90
CA ALA A 115 -2.01 18.93 -23.66
C ALA A 115 -1.93 19.77 -22.39
N PHE A 116 -0.98 19.48 -21.51
CA PHE A 116 -0.89 20.13 -20.20
C PHE A 116 -0.65 21.65 -20.33
N SER A 117 -0.07 22.10 -21.44
CA SER A 117 0.09 23.51 -21.80
C SER A 117 -1.20 24.24 -22.19
N GLU A 118 -2.28 23.50 -22.49
CA GLU A 118 -3.60 24.02 -22.85
C GLU A 118 -4.60 23.97 -21.68
N VAL A 119 -4.20 23.37 -20.55
CA VAL A 119 -5.02 23.26 -19.34
C VAL A 119 -5.01 24.59 -18.59
N THR A 120 -6.20 25.13 -18.33
CA THR A 120 -6.33 26.35 -17.53
C THR A 120 -6.25 26.05 -16.03
N PRO A 121 -5.75 26.98 -15.19
CA PRO A 121 -5.77 26.82 -13.74
C PRO A 121 -7.18 26.54 -13.18
N GLU A 122 -8.23 27.03 -13.83
CA GLU A 122 -9.63 26.76 -13.46
C GLU A 122 -10.05 25.32 -13.76
N GLU A 123 -9.60 24.73 -14.87
CA GLU A 123 -9.83 23.31 -15.19
C GLU A 123 -9.05 22.39 -14.26
N SER A 124 -7.78 22.72 -13.97
CA SER A 124 -7.01 22.02 -12.93
C SER A 124 -7.67 22.14 -11.56
N ARG A 125 -8.22 23.33 -11.21
CA ARG A 125 -9.02 23.52 -9.99
C ARG A 125 -10.34 22.78 -10.03
N GLN A 126 -11.00 22.59 -11.17
CA GLN A 126 -12.28 21.89 -11.28
C GLN A 126 -12.12 20.37 -11.18
N ALA A 127 -11.04 19.82 -11.74
CA ALA A 127 -10.60 18.45 -11.46
C ALA A 127 -10.30 18.23 -9.96
N PHE A 128 -9.86 19.28 -9.26
CA PHE A 128 -9.66 19.33 -7.81
C PHE A 128 -10.94 19.63 -6.98
N GLY A 129 -11.85 20.45 -7.49
CA GLY A 129 -12.90 21.18 -6.76
C GLY A 129 -14.13 20.35 -6.40
N GLN A 130 -14.20 19.07 -6.82
CA GLN A 130 -15.16 18.12 -6.24
C GLN A 130 -14.83 17.72 -4.79
N PHE A 131 -13.66 18.12 -4.24
CA PHE A 131 -13.22 17.76 -2.89
C PHE A 131 -13.24 18.92 -1.86
N GLU A 132 -13.42 20.18 -2.27
CA GLU A 132 -13.36 21.32 -1.32
C GLU A 132 -14.59 21.46 -0.42
N SER A 133 -15.75 20.89 -0.78
CA SER A 133 -16.96 20.97 0.07
C SER A 133 -16.88 20.12 1.34
N VAL A 134 -15.81 19.34 1.54
CA VAL A 134 -15.61 18.47 2.71
C VAL A 134 -14.63 19.05 3.72
N ARG A 135 -13.78 20.01 3.34
CA ARG A 135 -12.70 20.52 4.20
C ARG A 135 -13.13 21.67 5.13
N GLY A 136 -14.06 22.53 4.67
CA GLY A 136 -14.51 23.70 5.44
C GLY A 136 -15.23 23.36 6.76
N ASP A 137 -15.79 22.16 6.87
CA ASP A 137 -16.57 21.73 8.05
C ASP A 137 -15.69 21.12 9.16
N ILE A 138 -14.45 20.74 8.85
CA ILE A 138 -13.52 20.11 9.79
C ILE A 138 -12.70 21.16 10.55
N GLU A 139 -12.24 22.21 9.88
CA GLU A 139 -11.42 23.26 10.51
C GLU A 139 -12.20 24.12 11.52
N ASN A 140 -13.52 24.26 11.34
CA ASN A 140 -14.38 24.99 12.29
C ASN A 140 -14.74 24.21 13.57
N ARG A 141 -14.35 22.94 13.71
CA ARG A 141 -14.71 22.10 14.86
C ARG A 141 -13.60 21.88 15.89
N HIS A 142 -12.39 22.41 15.69
CA HIS A 142 -11.25 22.22 16.61
C HIS A 142 -10.65 23.53 17.15
N GLY A 143 -11.51 24.49 17.46
CA GLY A 143 -11.17 25.64 18.29
C GLY A 143 -11.49 25.40 19.76
N ALA A 144 -10.46 25.47 20.61
CA ALA A 144 -10.48 25.54 22.08
C ALA A 144 -10.33 24.22 22.87
N ALA A 145 -9.11 23.96 23.34
CA ALA A 145 -8.86 23.59 24.73
C ALA A 145 -7.44 23.99 25.16
N LYS A 146 -7.36 24.53 26.37
CA LYS A 146 -6.26 25.23 27.05
C LYS A 146 -5.27 24.25 27.71
N GLU A 147 -3.98 24.59 27.69
CA GLU A 147 -2.98 24.12 28.68
C GLU A 147 -3.28 24.69 30.08
N PRO A 148 -2.86 24.01 31.18
CA PRO A 148 -1.55 24.34 31.76
C PRO A 148 -0.83 23.17 32.52
N ALA A 149 0.49 23.31 32.73
CA ALA A 149 1.13 23.53 34.05
C ALA A 149 2.60 23.01 34.10
N GLU A 150 3.51 23.91 34.48
CA GLU A 150 4.80 23.59 35.13
C GLU A 150 4.56 23.26 36.62
N ASP A 151 5.27 22.30 37.19
CA ASP A 151 6.33 22.56 38.20
C ASP A 151 7.09 21.27 38.58
N SER A 152 8.33 21.49 38.93
CA SER A 152 9.36 20.61 39.47
C SER A 152 9.01 20.00 40.84
N GLU A 153 9.57 18.82 41.14
CA GLU A 153 10.18 18.56 42.46
C GLU A 153 11.08 17.31 42.45
N GLU A 154 12.13 17.45 43.25
CA GLU A 154 13.33 16.64 43.46
C GLU A 154 13.08 15.66 44.61
N VAL A 155 13.52 14.39 44.50
CA VAL A 155 13.67 13.52 45.68
C VAL A 155 15.00 12.76 45.59
N THR A 156 15.90 13.17 46.46
CA THR A 156 17.14 12.49 46.85
C THR A 156 16.90 11.59 48.07
N SER A 157 17.67 10.50 48.14
CA SER A 157 18.22 9.83 49.34
C SER A 157 19.17 8.76 48.78
N GLU A 158 20.49 8.94 48.82
CA GLU A 158 21.42 8.68 49.95
C GLU A 158 21.08 7.38 50.68
N GLU A 159 21.97 6.46 51.02
CA GLU A 159 23.36 6.09 50.70
C GLU A 159 23.55 4.84 51.61
N ASP A 160 24.28 3.82 51.17
CA ASP A 160 25.11 3.03 52.10
C ASP A 160 26.23 2.35 51.29
N SER A 161 27.45 2.76 51.63
CA SER A 161 28.76 2.22 51.26
C SER A 161 29.00 0.87 51.99
N GLU A 162 29.97 0.00 51.67
CA GLU A 162 31.40 0.17 51.41
C GLU A 162 31.97 -1.04 50.63
N ASP A 163 33.16 -0.77 50.07
CA ASP A 163 34.13 -1.59 49.33
C ASP A 163 34.39 -3.04 49.84
N ASP A 164 34.72 -3.92 48.89
CA ASP A 164 36.04 -4.58 48.93
C ASP A 164 36.57 -4.88 47.52
N SER A 165 37.89 -4.79 47.42
CA SER A 165 38.69 -4.78 46.21
C SER A 165 39.33 -6.15 45.91
N THR A 166 39.79 -6.28 44.66
CA THR A 166 40.86 -7.18 44.14
C THR A 166 40.48 -8.45 43.36
N SER A 167 40.84 -8.36 42.07
CA SER A 167 41.55 -9.33 41.21
C SER A 167 40.94 -10.69 40.86
N ASP A 168 40.68 -10.80 39.56
CA ASP A 168 41.01 -11.89 38.63
C ASP A 168 40.47 -13.33 38.84
N ASP A 169 39.86 -13.76 37.74
CA ASP A 169 39.66 -15.13 37.24
C ASP A 169 38.36 -15.87 37.63
N SER A 170 37.25 -15.51 36.96
CA SER A 170 36.19 -16.46 36.54
C SER A 170 35.26 -15.93 35.42
N GLY A 171 35.73 -14.99 34.59
CA GLY A 171 34.92 -14.31 33.56
C GLY A 171 34.36 -15.23 32.45
N SER A 172 34.85 -16.47 32.34
CA SER A 172 34.33 -17.44 31.36
C SER A 172 33.03 -18.12 31.78
N GLY A 173 32.74 -18.20 33.09
CA GLY A 173 31.51 -18.82 33.61
C GLY A 173 30.30 -17.90 33.43
N MET A 174 30.43 -16.64 33.84
CA MET A 174 29.35 -15.65 33.76
C MET A 174 29.02 -15.27 32.31
N LEU A 175 30.03 -15.07 31.44
CA LEU A 175 29.79 -14.80 30.02
C LEU A 175 29.20 -16.03 29.30
N ARG A 176 29.56 -17.24 29.71
CA ARG A 176 28.97 -18.47 29.18
C ARG A 176 27.51 -18.63 29.62
N GLU A 177 27.18 -18.34 30.87
CA GLU A 177 25.80 -18.40 31.37
C GLU A 177 24.91 -17.35 30.68
N VAL A 178 25.38 -16.10 30.55
CA VAL A 178 24.69 -15.04 29.80
C VAL A 178 24.52 -15.44 28.33
N GLY A 179 25.57 -15.98 27.70
CA GLY A 179 25.52 -16.46 26.32
C GLY A 179 24.52 -17.60 26.11
N VAL A 180 24.43 -18.55 27.06
CA VAL A 180 23.45 -19.64 27.02
C VAL A 180 22.03 -19.12 27.18
N LEU A 181 21.79 -18.17 28.09
CA LEU A 181 20.46 -17.56 28.26
C LEU A 181 20.03 -16.77 27.02
N LEU A 182 20.93 -15.99 26.42
CA LEU A 182 20.66 -15.28 25.16
C LEU A 182 20.39 -16.24 24.00
N LEU A 183 21.12 -17.35 23.93
CA LEU A 183 20.87 -18.39 22.93
C LEU A 183 19.49 -19.04 23.11
N ILE A 184 19.12 -19.38 24.34
CA ILE A 184 17.79 -19.93 24.64
C ILE A 184 16.71 -18.92 24.27
N ALA A 185 16.87 -17.65 24.65
CA ALA A 185 15.93 -16.58 24.30
C ALA A 185 15.81 -16.42 22.78
N LEU A 186 16.92 -16.43 22.04
CA LEU A 186 16.93 -16.37 20.57
C LEU A 186 16.23 -17.59 19.95
N VAL A 187 16.47 -18.79 20.46
CA VAL A 187 15.81 -20.02 19.99
C VAL A 187 14.30 -19.98 20.25
N LEU A 188 13.88 -19.61 21.46
CA LEU A 188 12.46 -19.46 21.81
C LEU A 188 11.79 -18.38 20.96
N TYR A 189 12.47 -17.26 20.72
CA TYR A 189 12.01 -16.21 19.83
C TYR A 189 11.84 -16.75 18.40
N CYS A 190 12.84 -17.44 17.85
CA CYS A 190 12.76 -18.04 16.51
C CYS A 190 11.62 -19.06 16.42
N ILE A 191 11.40 -19.89 17.44
CA ILE A 191 10.30 -20.86 17.48
C ILE A 191 8.97 -20.10 17.48
N THR A 192 8.83 -19.08 18.32
CA THR A 192 7.61 -18.28 18.41
C THR A 192 7.28 -17.61 17.06
N GLN A 193 8.28 -16.98 16.43
CA GLN A 193 8.12 -16.27 15.16
C GLN A 193 7.81 -17.20 13.98
N ASN A 194 8.44 -18.37 13.95
CA ASN A 194 8.26 -19.32 12.85
C ASN A 194 6.98 -20.14 12.98
N PHE A 195 6.61 -20.55 14.20
CA PHE A 195 5.54 -21.53 14.43
C PHE A 195 4.30 -20.97 15.13
N ILE A 196 4.41 -19.89 15.91
CA ILE A 196 3.31 -19.43 16.78
C ILE A 196 2.68 -18.15 16.22
N ALA A 197 3.41 -17.04 16.27
CA ALA A 197 2.92 -15.73 15.90
C ALA A 197 4.03 -14.90 15.25
N ARG A 198 3.75 -14.30 14.09
CA ARG A 198 4.67 -13.41 13.38
C ARG A 198 4.10 -11.99 13.31
N PRO A 199 4.86 -10.94 13.65
CA PRO A 199 4.42 -9.57 13.48
C PRO A 199 4.52 -9.19 12.00
N TYR A 200 3.51 -8.47 11.53
CA TYR A 200 3.46 -7.87 10.20
C TYR A 200 3.10 -6.39 10.31
N LEU A 201 3.81 -5.54 9.57
CA LEU A 201 3.44 -4.14 9.39
C LEU A 201 2.41 -4.04 8.27
N ILE A 202 1.39 -3.20 8.44
CA ILE A 202 0.38 -2.88 7.42
C ILE A 202 0.79 -1.59 6.70
N PRO A 203 1.29 -1.65 5.45
CA PRO A 203 1.80 -0.48 4.74
C PRO A 203 0.75 0.21 3.84
N SER A 204 -0.51 -0.25 3.83
CA SER A 204 -1.54 0.23 2.91
C SER A 204 -2.92 0.31 3.53
N GLU A 205 -3.77 1.15 2.94
CA GLU A 205 -5.12 1.47 3.42
C GLU A 205 -6.19 0.45 3.00
N SER A 206 -5.81 -0.60 2.26
CA SER A 206 -6.75 -1.56 1.65
C SER A 206 -7.64 -2.32 2.65
N MET A 207 -7.26 -2.34 3.92
CA MET A 207 -8.00 -2.98 5.00
C MET A 207 -8.63 -1.98 5.97
N GLU A 208 -8.65 -0.69 5.64
CA GLU A 208 -9.33 0.30 6.48
C GLU A 208 -10.85 0.11 6.45
N PRO A 209 -11.54 0.36 7.58
CA PRO A 209 -10.99 0.82 8.87
C PRO A 209 -10.50 -0.32 9.79
N THR A 210 -10.61 -1.59 9.37
CA THR A 210 -10.23 -2.74 10.22
C THR A 210 -8.75 -2.71 10.60
N LEU A 211 -7.87 -2.53 9.61
CA LEU A 211 -6.43 -2.36 9.82
C LEU A 211 -5.99 -1.04 9.17
N HIS A 212 -5.32 -0.20 9.95
CA HIS A 212 -4.86 1.11 9.47
C HIS A 212 -3.48 0.98 8.83
N GLY A 213 -3.32 1.57 7.66
CA GLY A 213 -2.05 1.58 6.96
C GLY A 213 -2.04 2.66 5.90
N CYS A 214 -0.88 3.27 5.67
CA CYS A 214 -0.75 4.27 4.63
C CYS A 214 0.68 4.30 4.09
N ARG A 215 0.84 4.78 2.86
CA ARG A 215 2.16 4.90 2.24
C ARG A 215 2.94 6.01 2.96
N GLY A 216 4.09 5.65 3.54
CA GLY A 216 4.99 6.60 4.19
C GLY A 216 4.69 6.91 5.67
N CYS A 217 3.67 6.30 6.27
CA CYS A 217 3.41 6.43 7.72
C CYS A 217 3.65 5.12 8.49
N THR A 218 3.56 5.20 9.82
CA THR A 218 3.58 4.02 10.70
C THR A 218 2.17 3.44 10.83
N GLY A 219 1.83 2.47 9.97
CA GLY A 219 0.59 1.70 10.06
C GLY A 219 0.56 0.72 11.24
N ASP A 220 -0.52 -0.06 11.31
CA ASP A 220 -0.70 -1.10 12.33
C ASP A 220 0.40 -2.16 12.25
N ARG A 221 0.80 -2.68 13.41
CA ARG A 221 1.55 -3.94 13.48
C ARG A 221 0.63 -5.03 14.00
N ILE A 222 0.32 -6.00 13.18
CA ILE A 222 -0.55 -7.12 13.52
C ILE A 222 0.26 -8.36 13.90
N MET A 223 -0.28 -9.18 14.78
CA MET A 223 0.23 -10.51 15.09
C MET A 223 -0.59 -11.56 14.32
N VAL A 224 0.10 -12.32 13.48
CA VAL A 224 -0.49 -13.36 12.64
C VAL A 224 -0.33 -14.71 13.31
N ASP A 225 -1.45 -15.32 13.67
CA ASP A 225 -1.53 -16.65 14.27
C ASP A 225 -1.36 -17.73 13.20
N LYS A 226 -0.30 -18.52 13.35
CA LYS A 226 0.06 -19.64 12.47
C LYS A 226 -0.39 -21.00 13.02
N VAL A 227 -0.75 -21.09 14.30
CA VAL A 227 -1.09 -22.35 14.97
C VAL A 227 -2.50 -22.77 14.61
N VAL A 228 -3.47 -21.86 14.76
CA VAL A 228 -4.88 -22.15 14.49
C VAL A 228 -5.11 -22.42 13.00
N PHE A 229 -4.34 -21.80 12.12
CA PHE A 229 -4.41 -22.06 10.69
C PHE A 229 -4.00 -23.50 10.31
N ARG A 230 -3.00 -24.10 10.99
CA ARG A 230 -2.64 -25.51 10.72
C ARG A 230 -3.71 -26.52 11.14
N LEU A 231 -4.67 -26.08 11.95
CA LEU A 231 -5.72 -26.92 12.51
C LEU A 231 -7.09 -26.66 11.88
N THR A 232 -7.28 -25.52 11.21
CA THR A 232 -8.58 -25.09 10.67
C THR A 232 -8.42 -24.31 9.38
N ASP A 233 -9.23 -24.66 8.38
CA ASP A 233 -9.28 -23.91 7.13
C ASP A 233 -9.83 -22.49 7.34
N PRO A 234 -9.41 -21.51 6.53
CA PRO A 234 -9.95 -20.15 6.56
C PRO A 234 -11.45 -20.12 6.34
N GLN A 235 -12.15 -19.36 7.17
CA GLN A 235 -13.60 -19.23 7.13
C GLN A 235 -14.03 -17.84 6.63
N PRO A 236 -15.25 -17.72 6.05
CA PRO A 236 -15.79 -16.41 5.68
C PRO A 236 -15.78 -15.41 6.84
N GLY A 237 -15.31 -14.21 6.56
CA GLY A 237 -15.16 -13.12 7.53
C GLY A 237 -13.83 -13.07 8.26
N GLU A 238 -12.98 -14.10 8.14
CA GLU A 238 -11.63 -14.05 8.73
C GLU A 238 -10.70 -13.14 7.92
N VAL A 239 -9.83 -12.41 8.63
CA VAL A 239 -8.76 -11.62 8.02
C VAL A 239 -7.48 -12.45 8.05
N VAL A 240 -6.90 -12.69 6.87
CA VAL A 240 -5.75 -13.58 6.71
C VAL A 240 -4.60 -12.86 6.03
N VAL A 241 -3.38 -13.26 6.41
CA VAL A 241 -2.15 -12.88 5.71
C VAL A 241 -1.75 -14.04 4.83
N PHE A 242 -1.41 -13.76 3.58
CA PHE A 242 -1.12 -14.77 2.58
C PHE A 242 -0.08 -14.27 1.58
N LYS A 243 0.62 -15.20 0.94
CA LYS A 243 1.50 -14.91 -0.18
C LYS A 243 0.67 -14.73 -1.45
N GLY A 244 0.77 -13.56 -2.08
CA GLY A 244 0.13 -13.31 -3.36
C GLY A 244 0.50 -14.39 -4.40
N PRO A 245 -0.49 -14.95 -5.14
CA PRO A 245 -0.17 -15.80 -6.28
C PRO A 245 0.77 -15.08 -7.27
N PRO A 246 1.60 -15.81 -8.05
CA PRO A 246 2.53 -15.21 -9.00
C PRO A 246 1.90 -14.13 -9.91
N GLU A 247 0.67 -14.37 -10.35
CA GLU A 247 -0.16 -13.47 -11.16
C GLU A 247 -0.51 -12.13 -10.48
N TRP A 248 -0.37 -12.03 -9.15
CA TRP A 248 -0.61 -10.80 -8.38
C TRP A 248 0.68 -9.99 -8.14
N ASN A 249 1.83 -10.46 -8.60
CA ASN A 249 3.15 -9.85 -8.33
C ASN A 249 3.55 -8.72 -9.28
N GLY A 250 2.64 -8.20 -10.13
CA GLY A 250 2.97 -7.23 -11.19
C GLY A 250 3.78 -6.02 -10.72
N ASN A 251 3.60 -5.59 -9.48
CA ASN A 251 4.31 -4.44 -8.88
C ASN A 251 5.25 -4.82 -7.72
N TYR A 252 5.46 -6.11 -7.46
CA TYR A 252 6.32 -6.54 -6.36
C TYR A 252 7.79 -6.37 -6.73
N ARG A 253 8.52 -5.53 -5.98
CA ARG A 253 9.98 -5.43 -6.05
C ARG A 253 10.58 -6.06 -4.81
N SER A 254 11.60 -6.89 -5.03
CA SER A 254 12.38 -7.45 -3.94
C SER A 254 12.96 -6.33 -3.08
N ILE A 255 12.79 -6.45 -1.77
CA ILE A 255 13.38 -5.51 -0.79
C ILE A 255 14.83 -5.88 -0.46
N ARG A 256 15.39 -6.89 -1.14
CA ARG A 256 16.75 -7.36 -0.91
C ARG A 256 17.74 -6.53 -1.70
N SER A 257 18.93 -6.38 -1.11
CA SER A 257 20.06 -5.76 -1.76
C SER A 257 20.47 -6.56 -3.00
N SER A 258 20.92 -5.85 -4.03
CA SER A 258 21.58 -6.44 -5.21
C SER A 258 22.94 -7.06 -4.88
N ASN A 259 23.57 -6.67 -3.76
CA ASN A 259 24.82 -7.25 -3.29
C ASN A 259 24.58 -8.64 -2.67
N THR A 260 25.26 -9.67 -3.19
CA THR A 260 25.08 -11.06 -2.75
C THR A 260 25.36 -11.29 -1.26
N ALA A 261 26.41 -10.65 -0.71
CA ALA A 261 26.77 -10.82 0.70
C ALA A 261 25.74 -10.15 1.61
N VAL A 262 25.31 -8.93 1.28
CA VAL A 262 24.25 -8.22 2.01
C VAL A 262 22.93 -8.99 1.91
N ARG A 263 22.57 -9.50 0.72
CA ARG A 263 21.38 -10.33 0.52
C ARG A 263 21.40 -11.59 1.36
N TYR A 264 22.55 -12.26 1.48
CA TYR A 264 22.70 -13.43 2.35
C TYR A 264 22.44 -13.08 3.82
N VAL A 265 23.02 -11.99 4.31
CA VAL A 265 22.78 -11.49 5.67
C VAL A 265 21.31 -11.11 5.87
N GLN A 266 20.71 -10.37 4.94
CA GLN A 266 19.29 -10.01 5.00
C GLN A 266 18.37 -11.23 5.00
N ASN A 267 18.69 -12.27 4.24
CA ASN A 267 17.96 -13.54 4.25
C ASN A 267 18.08 -14.26 5.59
N ALA A 268 19.29 -14.33 6.17
CA ALA A 268 19.50 -14.91 7.49
C ALA A 268 18.76 -14.14 8.58
N LEU A 269 18.82 -12.80 8.54
CA LEU A 269 18.09 -11.93 9.45
C LEU A 269 16.57 -12.04 9.27
N SER A 270 16.10 -12.33 8.06
CA SER A 270 14.68 -12.54 7.80
C SER A 270 14.15 -13.86 8.32
N PHE A 271 14.96 -14.92 8.28
CA PHE A 271 14.64 -16.21 8.88
C PHE A 271 14.42 -16.09 10.40
N ILE A 272 15.21 -15.26 11.06
CA ILE A 272 15.06 -14.98 12.49
C ILE A 272 14.09 -13.81 12.77
N GLY A 273 13.38 -13.28 11.77
CA GLY A 273 12.33 -12.27 11.96
C GLY A 273 12.79 -10.83 12.19
N VAL A 274 14.09 -10.54 12.02
CA VAL A 274 14.66 -9.18 12.15
C VAL A 274 14.40 -8.33 10.90
N VAL A 275 14.38 -8.95 9.73
CA VAL A 275 14.09 -8.28 8.45
C VAL A 275 12.82 -8.90 7.83
N PRO A 276 11.93 -8.13 7.20
CA PRO A 276 10.77 -8.68 6.52
C PRO A 276 11.15 -9.73 5.46
N PRO A 277 10.28 -10.72 5.20
CA PRO A 277 10.48 -11.70 4.14
C PRO A 277 10.50 -11.01 2.78
N ASP A 278 11.27 -11.57 1.85
CA ASP A 278 11.33 -11.11 0.46
C ASP A 278 10.17 -11.73 -0.33
N GLU A 279 8.95 -11.45 0.11
CA GLU A 279 7.72 -12.00 -0.47
C GLU A 279 6.63 -10.92 -0.53
N ASN A 280 5.68 -11.10 -1.46
CA ASN A 280 4.49 -10.25 -1.57
C ASN A 280 3.42 -10.74 -0.58
N ASP A 281 3.66 -10.48 0.71
CA ASP A 281 2.72 -10.83 1.77
C ASP A 281 1.59 -9.79 1.82
N LEU A 282 0.37 -10.24 1.61
CA LEU A 282 -0.84 -9.42 1.55
C LEU A 282 -1.77 -9.77 2.70
N VAL A 283 -2.58 -8.81 3.13
CA VAL A 283 -3.66 -9.02 4.10
C VAL A 283 -5.01 -8.67 3.46
N LYS A 284 -5.97 -9.59 3.54
CA LYS A 284 -7.34 -9.45 3.02
C LYS A 284 -8.34 -10.23 3.86
N ARG A 285 -9.63 -9.95 3.69
CA ARG A 285 -10.72 -10.70 4.31
C ARG A 285 -11.22 -11.80 3.38
N VAL A 286 -11.45 -12.99 3.93
CA VAL A 286 -12.09 -14.10 3.21
C VAL A 286 -13.57 -13.81 3.02
N ILE A 287 -14.02 -13.72 1.77
CA ILE A 287 -15.42 -13.47 1.43
C ILE A 287 -16.13 -14.78 1.08
N ALA A 288 -15.47 -15.64 0.29
CA ALA A 288 -16.01 -16.94 -0.10
C ALA A 288 -14.90 -18.00 -0.15
N THR A 289 -15.27 -19.24 0.18
CA THR A 289 -14.40 -20.43 0.16
C THR A 289 -14.78 -21.39 -0.98
N GLY A 290 -13.95 -22.41 -1.22
CA GLY A 290 -14.23 -23.47 -2.20
C GLY A 290 -15.68 -23.96 -2.22
N GLY A 291 -16.23 -24.10 -3.42
CA GLY A 291 -17.60 -24.52 -3.68
C GLY A 291 -18.66 -23.41 -3.59
N GLN A 292 -18.34 -22.26 -2.97
CA GLN A 292 -19.25 -21.12 -2.91
C GLN A 292 -19.20 -20.30 -4.20
N THR A 293 -20.34 -19.70 -4.58
CA THR A 293 -20.43 -18.80 -5.74
C THR A 293 -20.53 -17.36 -5.27
N VAL A 294 -19.63 -16.49 -5.71
CA VAL A 294 -19.60 -15.06 -5.40
C VAL A 294 -19.95 -14.23 -6.64
N GLU A 295 -20.75 -13.19 -6.45
CA GLU A 295 -21.05 -12.23 -7.50
C GLU A 295 -21.36 -10.86 -6.91
N CYS A 296 -21.22 -9.82 -7.73
CA CYS A 296 -21.76 -8.50 -7.41
C CYS A 296 -22.56 -7.93 -8.58
N ARG A 297 -23.72 -7.36 -8.26
CA ARG A 297 -24.57 -6.59 -9.19
C ARG A 297 -25.01 -5.28 -8.54
N PRO A 298 -25.22 -4.20 -9.31
CA PRO A 298 -25.71 -2.94 -8.76
C PRO A 298 -27.03 -3.06 -8.00
N ALA A 299 -27.94 -3.89 -8.49
CA ALA A 299 -29.26 -4.07 -7.90
C ALA A 299 -29.25 -4.86 -6.58
N THR A 300 -28.35 -5.84 -6.43
CA THR A 300 -28.35 -6.77 -5.29
C THR A 300 -27.19 -6.52 -4.31
N GLY A 301 -26.14 -5.85 -4.76
CA GLY A 301 -24.86 -5.78 -4.09
C GLY A 301 -24.07 -7.10 -4.18
N LEU A 302 -23.08 -7.24 -3.30
CA LEU A 302 -22.25 -8.43 -3.16
C LEU A 302 -23.05 -9.58 -2.54
N THR A 303 -23.08 -10.73 -3.21
CA THR A 303 -23.77 -11.93 -2.75
C THR A 303 -22.83 -13.14 -2.74
N VAL A 304 -23.11 -14.08 -1.84
CA VAL A 304 -22.52 -15.42 -1.85
C VAL A 304 -23.64 -16.44 -1.84
N ASN A 305 -23.60 -17.38 -2.79
CA ASN A 305 -24.67 -18.36 -3.06
C ASN A 305 -26.04 -17.69 -3.20
N GLY A 306 -26.08 -16.53 -3.85
CA GLY A 306 -27.30 -15.73 -4.06
C GLY A 306 -27.82 -14.98 -2.82
N LYS A 307 -27.20 -15.14 -1.64
CA LYS A 307 -27.56 -14.39 -0.42
C LYS A 307 -26.70 -13.12 -0.34
N LYS A 308 -27.34 -11.95 -0.23
CA LYS A 308 -26.65 -10.68 0.01
C LYS A 308 -25.87 -10.74 1.31
N LEU A 309 -24.63 -10.27 1.29
CA LEU A 309 -23.78 -10.20 2.46
C LEU A 309 -24.20 -9.07 3.41
N ASN A 310 -24.04 -9.31 4.71
CA ASN A 310 -24.11 -8.29 5.75
C ASN A 310 -22.68 -7.96 6.20
N GLU A 311 -22.20 -6.76 5.88
CA GLU A 311 -20.79 -6.41 5.99
C GLU A 311 -20.56 -5.28 7.00
N PRO A 312 -20.76 -5.53 8.32
CA PRO A 312 -20.69 -4.48 9.34
C PRO A 312 -19.27 -3.95 9.60
N TYR A 313 -18.27 -4.53 8.94
CA TYR A 313 -16.87 -4.10 8.97
C TYR A 313 -16.56 -3.06 7.89
N LEU A 314 -17.52 -2.75 7.00
CA LEU A 314 -17.39 -1.66 6.04
C LEU A 314 -17.87 -0.35 6.66
N ASP A 315 -17.11 0.71 6.44
CA ASP A 315 -17.42 2.06 6.94
C ASP A 315 -17.54 3.04 5.76
N PRO A 316 -18.76 3.55 5.47
CA PRO A 316 -18.97 4.53 4.41
C PRO A 316 -18.17 5.83 4.55
N GLU A 317 -17.78 6.21 5.78
CA GLU A 317 -16.93 7.40 6.00
C GLU A 317 -15.51 7.16 5.48
N THR A 318 -15.04 5.91 5.53
CA THR A 318 -13.70 5.52 5.09
C THR A 318 -13.68 5.16 3.60
N ILE A 319 -14.63 4.35 3.14
CA ILE A 319 -14.57 3.73 1.80
C ILE A 319 -15.35 4.52 0.73
N GLY A 320 -16.07 5.56 1.16
CA GLY A 320 -17.04 6.32 0.36
C GLY A 320 -18.43 5.68 0.35
N PRO A 321 -19.42 6.27 -0.36
CA PRO A 321 -20.77 5.72 -0.51
C PRO A 321 -20.86 4.65 -1.62
N ASN A 322 -21.68 3.61 -1.42
CA ASN A 322 -21.88 2.53 -2.41
C ASN A 322 -22.80 2.99 -3.54
N ILE A 323 -22.31 3.83 -4.44
CA ILE A 323 -23.13 4.44 -5.49
C ILE A 323 -23.54 3.45 -6.60
N ASP A 324 -22.75 2.41 -6.82
CA ASP A 324 -22.88 1.45 -7.92
C ASP A 324 -23.28 0.04 -7.45
N GLY A 325 -23.48 -0.16 -6.15
CA GLY A 325 -23.77 -1.43 -5.51
C GLY A 325 -22.56 -2.36 -5.35
N CYS A 326 -21.45 -2.12 -6.04
CA CYS A 326 -20.31 -3.03 -6.16
C CYS A 326 -18.95 -2.44 -5.81
N TRP A 327 -18.89 -1.16 -5.44
CA TRP A 327 -17.67 -0.49 -5.04
C TRP A 327 -16.57 -0.58 -6.11
N GLY A 328 -16.96 -0.35 -7.37
CA GLY A 328 -16.11 -0.43 -8.55
C GLY A 328 -16.88 -0.91 -9.77
N PHE A 329 -17.04 -2.23 -9.92
CA PHE A 329 -17.67 -2.82 -11.09
C PHE A 329 -18.45 -4.10 -10.78
N PRO A 330 -19.51 -4.42 -11.54
CA PRO A 330 -20.20 -5.70 -11.44
C PRO A 330 -19.29 -6.86 -11.87
N PHE A 331 -19.32 -7.98 -11.15
CA PHE A 331 -18.46 -9.12 -11.47
C PHE A 331 -19.11 -10.47 -11.17
N GLY A 332 -18.58 -11.54 -11.78
CA GLY A 332 -19.04 -12.91 -11.57
C GLY A 332 -20.34 -13.24 -12.32
N PRO A 333 -20.95 -14.41 -12.07
CA PRO A 333 -20.69 -15.29 -10.93
C PRO A 333 -19.37 -16.06 -11.07
N ILE A 334 -18.63 -16.17 -9.96
CA ILE A 334 -17.45 -17.03 -9.84
C ILE A 334 -17.76 -18.11 -8.82
N THR A 335 -17.74 -19.38 -9.25
CA THR A 335 -17.70 -20.51 -8.33
C THR A 335 -16.25 -20.71 -7.90
N VAL A 336 -15.96 -20.43 -6.62
CA VAL A 336 -14.60 -20.53 -6.07
C VAL A 336 -14.14 -21.99 -6.15
N PRO A 337 -13.01 -22.28 -6.81
CA PRO A 337 -12.50 -23.64 -6.90
C PRO A 337 -12.19 -24.23 -5.52
N GLU A 338 -12.28 -25.56 -5.41
CA GLU A 338 -11.91 -26.27 -4.17
C GLU A 338 -10.47 -25.96 -3.77
N GLY A 339 -10.24 -25.76 -2.47
CA GLY A 339 -8.93 -25.37 -1.93
C GLY A 339 -8.49 -23.95 -2.30
N LYS A 340 -9.39 -23.10 -2.80
CA LYS A 340 -9.15 -21.67 -3.04
C LYS A 340 -10.11 -20.76 -2.27
N LEU A 341 -9.77 -19.48 -2.25
CA LEU A 341 -10.46 -18.41 -1.53
C LEU A 341 -10.71 -17.23 -2.47
N TRP A 342 -11.87 -16.61 -2.35
CA TRP A 342 -12.13 -15.27 -2.85
C TRP A 342 -11.97 -14.28 -1.69
N MET A 343 -11.01 -13.37 -1.83
CA MET A 343 -10.63 -12.43 -0.77
C MET A 343 -10.74 -10.98 -1.22
N MET A 344 -11.24 -10.12 -0.35
CA MET A 344 -11.45 -8.70 -0.61
C MET A 344 -10.89 -7.84 0.52
N GLY A 345 -10.47 -6.62 0.17
CA GLY A 345 -10.14 -5.60 1.17
C GLY A 345 -11.40 -5.02 1.79
N ASP A 346 -11.27 -4.51 3.00
CA ASP A 346 -12.37 -3.78 3.66
C ASP A 346 -12.52 -2.38 3.07
N ASN A 347 -11.40 -1.75 2.66
CA ASN A 347 -11.44 -0.53 1.86
C ASN A 347 -11.69 -0.88 0.40
N ARG A 348 -12.97 -1.10 0.08
CA ARG A 348 -13.41 -1.69 -1.21
C ARG A 348 -12.97 -0.90 -2.43
N THR A 349 -12.89 0.42 -2.32
CA THR A 349 -12.52 1.32 -3.41
C THR A 349 -11.00 1.47 -3.57
N HIS A 350 -10.20 1.10 -2.56
CA HIS A 350 -8.74 1.23 -2.53
C HIS A 350 -8.03 -0.11 -2.29
N SER A 351 -8.56 -1.20 -2.86
CA SER A 351 -8.04 -2.55 -2.65
C SER A 351 -7.82 -3.30 -3.95
N GLY A 352 -6.54 -3.56 -4.26
CA GLY A 352 -6.11 -4.56 -5.24
C GLY A 352 -6.30 -5.97 -4.68
N ASP A 353 -7.51 -6.49 -4.79
CA ASP A 353 -7.91 -7.81 -4.28
C ASP A 353 -8.38 -8.74 -5.41
N SER A 354 -9.10 -9.82 -5.07
CA SER A 354 -9.54 -10.82 -6.05
C SER A 354 -10.25 -10.20 -7.25
N ARG A 355 -10.99 -9.10 -7.06
CA ARG A 355 -11.67 -8.36 -8.13
C ARG A 355 -10.68 -7.75 -9.12
N ALA A 356 -9.60 -7.16 -8.63
CA ALA A 356 -8.58 -6.52 -9.47
C ALA A 356 -7.72 -7.54 -10.23
N HIS A 357 -7.69 -8.79 -9.77
CA HIS A 357 -6.83 -9.85 -10.31
C HIS A 357 -7.60 -10.98 -11.01
N CYS A 358 -8.91 -10.85 -11.19
CA CYS A 358 -9.75 -11.86 -11.85
C CYS A 358 -9.79 -11.74 -13.38
N GLN A 359 -9.16 -10.69 -13.94
CA GLN A 359 -9.10 -10.48 -15.38
C GLN A 359 -7.81 -11.12 -15.89
N SER A 360 -7.91 -12.05 -16.83
CA SER A 360 -6.73 -12.60 -17.50
C SER A 360 -5.88 -11.48 -18.10
N ARG A 361 -4.59 -11.46 -17.76
CA ARG A 361 -3.57 -10.59 -18.39
C ARG A 361 -2.90 -11.26 -19.59
N ASP A 362 -3.34 -12.46 -19.97
CA ASP A 362 -2.83 -13.09 -21.20
C ASP A 362 -3.37 -12.34 -22.41
N ARG A 363 -2.46 -11.73 -23.17
CA ARG A 363 -2.74 -10.94 -24.38
C ARG A 363 -3.52 -11.71 -25.46
N ASP A 364 -3.50 -13.04 -25.39
CA ASP A 364 -4.20 -13.96 -26.32
C ASP A 364 -5.48 -14.58 -25.72
N ALA A 365 -5.69 -14.47 -24.40
CA ALA A 365 -6.93 -14.84 -23.76
C ALA A 365 -7.87 -13.63 -23.88
N GLY A 366 -8.98 -13.76 -24.59
CA GLY A 366 -9.96 -12.68 -24.70
C GLY A 366 -10.34 -12.12 -23.33
N LEU A 367 -10.70 -10.83 -23.28
CA LEU A 367 -11.14 -10.15 -22.05
C LEU A 367 -12.16 -11.04 -21.32
N ASP A 368 -11.90 -11.36 -20.04
CA ASP A 368 -12.82 -12.12 -19.16
C ASP A 368 -14.02 -11.26 -18.72
N VAL A 369 -14.64 -10.60 -19.69
CA VAL A 369 -15.68 -9.58 -19.56
C VAL A 369 -16.83 -9.91 -20.49
N ASP A 370 -18.04 -9.96 -19.93
CA ASP A 370 -19.27 -9.88 -20.72
C ASP A 370 -19.42 -8.42 -21.17
N ILE A 371 -18.95 -8.10 -22.38
CA ILE A 371 -18.89 -6.73 -22.93
C ILE A 371 -20.30 -6.12 -23.02
N GLU A 372 -21.31 -6.91 -23.39
CA GLU A 372 -22.69 -6.42 -23.52
C GLU A 372 -23.27 -5.99 -22.18
N ARG A 373 -22.98 -6.76 -21.12
CA ARG A 373 -23.48 -6.49 -19.77
C ARG A 373 -22.54 -5.69 -18.88
N LYS A 374 -21.31 -5.45 -19.34
CA LYS A 374 -20.21 -4.85 -18.57
C LYS A 374 -19.97 -5.59 -17.24
N ILE A 375 -19.94 -6.92 -17.30
CA ILE A 375 -19.70 -7.79 -16.12
C ILE A 375 -18.31 -8.41 -16.24
N TYR A 376 -17.49 -8.22 -15.21
CA TYR A 376 -16.10 -8.69 -15.16
C TYR A 376 -15.98 -10.04 -14.46
N CYS A 377 -14.78 -10.65 -14.51
CA CYS A 377 -14.48 -11.93 -13.88
C CYS A 377 -15.40 -13.08 -14.37
N THR A 378 -15.69 -13.13 -15.68
CA THR A 378 -16.60 -14.13 -16.27
C THR A 378 -15.89 -15.34 -16.88
N GLY A 379 -14.56 -15.31 -16.89
CA GLY A 379 -13.70 -16.36 -17.43
C GLY A 379 -13.28 -17.42 -16.41
N ASP A 380 -12.00 -17.80 -16.42
CA ASP A 380 -11.49 -18.89 -15.58
C ASP A 380 -11.59 -18.54 -14.08
N PRO A 381 -12.35 -19.31 -13.27
CA PRO A 381 -12.47 -19.06 -11.83
C PRO A 381 -11.16 -19.25 -11.05
N ASN A 382 -10.13 -19.81 -11.66
CA ASN A 382 -8.80 -19.88 -11.07
C ASN A 382 -8.07 -18.53 -11.06
N ILE A 383 -8.45 -17.60 -11.94
CA ILE A 383 -7.86 -16.27 -12.04
C ILE A 383 -8.54 -15.39 -10.97
N GLY A 384 -7.73 -14.68 -10.17
CA GLY A 384 -8.22 -13.87 -9.06
C GLY A 384 -8.60 -14.64 -7.79
N THR A 385 -8.53 -15.97 -7.77
CA THR A 385 -8.70 -16.75 -6.53
C THR A 385 -7.36 -17.16 -5.94
N VAL A 386 -7.28 -17.23 -4.61
CA VAL A 386 -6.03 -17.51 -3.90
C VAL A 386 -6.06 -18.93 -3.32
N PRO A 387 -5.04 -19.77 -3.54
CA PRO A 387 -4.94 -21.07 -2.90
C PRO A 387 -4.91 -20.97 -1.37
N VAL A 388 -5.63 -21.85 -0.67
CA VAL A 388 -5.57 -21.96 0.81
C VAL A 388 -4.13 -22.21 1.26
N ALA A 389 -3.35 -22.96 0.47
CA ALA A 389 -1.93 -23.23 0.75
C ALA A 389 -1.05 -21.96 0.77
N ASN A 390 -1.49 -20.85 0.19
CA ASN A 390 -0.76 -19.57 0.24
C ASN A 390 -1.01 -18.79 1.54
N VAL A 391 -2.01 -19.19 2.34
CA VAL A 391 -2.33 -18.51 3.60
C VAL A 391 -1.23 -18.81 4.62
N ILE A 392 -0.66 -17.74 5.17
CA ILE A 392 0.39 -17.80 6.20
C ILE A 392 -0.25 -17.95 7.58
N GLY A 393 -1.35 -17.24 7.82
CA GLY A 393 -2.09 -17.32 9.08
C GLY A 393 -3.18 -16.26 9.22
N LYS A 394 -3.83 -16.26 10.38
CA LYS A 394 -4.96 -15.37 10.69
C LYS A 394 -4.47 -14.11 11.42
N ALA A 395 -4.85 -12.93 10.96
CA ALA A 395 -4.60 -11.68 11.66
C ALA A 395 -5.53 -11.61 12.88
N ARG A 396 -4.99 -11.75 14.10
CA ARG A 396 -5.80 -11.88 15.33
C ARG A 396 -5.70 -10.68 16.26
N PHE A 397 -4.57 -9.99 16.27
CA PHE A 397 -4.31 -8.94 17.26
C PHE A 397 -3.51 -7.79 16.65
N ILE A 398 -3.85 -6.55 17.01
CA ILE A 398 -3.07 -5.35 16.69
C ILE A 398 -2.15 -5.07 17.88
N ALA A 399 -0.84 -5.19 17.67
CA ALA A 399 0.21 -5.01 18.67
C ALA A 399 0.85 -3.61 18.65
N TRP A 400 0.57 -2.78 17.65
CA TRP A 400 1.00 -1.38 17.59
C TRP A 400 0.07 -0.60 16.64
N PRO A 401 -0.25 0.68 16.91
CA PRO A 401 0.16 1.48 18.08
C PRO A 401 -0.57 1.07 19.38
N PRO A 402 -0.06 1.46 20.58
CA PRO A 402 -0.68 1.11 21.86
C PRO A 402 -2.15 1.53 21.99
N GLY A 403 -2.51 2.68 21.39
CA GLY A 403 -3.89 3.17 21.38
C GLY A 403 -4.87 2.32 20.56
N ARG A 404 -4.38 1.37 19.75
CA ARG A 404 -5.21 0.44 18.96
C ARG A 404 -5.00 -1.02 19.35
N TRP A 405 -4.44 -1.28 20.53
CA TRP A 405 -4.31 -2.65 21.04
C TRP A 405 -5.66 -3.33 21.16
N GLY A 406 -5.78 -4.49 20.53
CA GLY A 406 -7.03 -5.23 20.53
C GLY A 406 -7.08 -6.34 19.50
N ALA A 407 -8.13 -7.16 19.61
CA ALA A 407 -8.40 -8.19 18.64
C ALA A 407 -8.85 -7.59 17.30
N VAL A 408 -8.39 -8.18 16.20
CA VAL A 408 -8.88 -7.85 14.86
C VAL A 408 -10.33 -8.32 14.76
N LYS A 409 -11.25 -7.40 14.43
CA LYS A 409 -12.68 -7.73 14.34
C LYS A 409 -12.95 -8.63 13.13
N THR A 410 -13.47 -9.82 13.41
CA THR A 410 -13.92 -10.78 12.40
C THR A 410 -15.40 -11.06 12.58
N VAL A 411 -16.20 -10.76 11.55
CA VAL A 411 -17.63 -11.09 11.49
C VAL A 411 -17.85 -11.88 10.22
N ASN A 412 -18.54 -13.01 10.30
CA ASN A 412 -18.93 -13.78 9.11
C ASN A 412 -20.02 -12.99 8.36
N PRO A 413 -19.76 -12.48 7.16
CA PRO A 413 -20.74 -11.65 6.45
C PRO A 413 -21.89 -12.45 5.83
N GLN A 414 -21.79 -13.79 5.83
CA GLN A 414 -22.77 -14.68 5.20
C GLN A 414 -23.89 -15.10 6.17
N THR A 415 -23.76 -14.84 7.47
CA THR A 415 -24.74 -15.26 8.50
C THR A 415 -25.79 -14.19 8.75
#